data_AF-K2NYC9-F1
#
_entry.id   AF-K2NYC9-F1
#
_cell.length_a   1.000
_cell.length_b   1.000
_cell.length_c   1.000
_cell.angle_alpha   90.00
_cell.angle_beta   90.00
_cell.angle_gamma   90.00
#
_symmetry.space_group_name_H-M   'P 1'
#
loop_
_entity.id
_entity.type
_entity.pdbx_description
1 polymer ?
#
loop_
_entity_poly.entity_id
_entity_poly.type
_entity_poly.pdbx_seq_one_letter_code
_entity_poly.pdbx_strand_id
1 'polypeptide(L)'
;MQFERLYKDTQYIAGLKSQNQTLKSIKGTLSNQDEELKVPEGVEINDFSITFDQNAGNSSLQKITIYLPYQKKTISYQLQIGSGKYKKKIS
;
A
#
# COMPACT_ATOMS: atom_id res chain seq x y z
N MET A 1 -5.28 3.82 8.97
CA MET A 1 -4.62 4.92 8.22
C MET A 1 -5.12 4.96 6.78
N GLN A 2 -4.97 6.08 6.06
CA GLN A 2 -5.39 6.21 4.63
C GLN A 2 -4.74 5.13 3.74
N PHE A 3 -3.44 4.86 3.93
CA PHE A 3 -2.73 3.77 3.24
C PHE A 3 -3.39 2.39 3.41
N GLU A 4 -3.71 2.00 4.64
CA GLU A 4 -4.29 0.66 4.92
C GLU A 4 -5.69 0.50 4.31
N ARG A 5 -6.45 1.60 4.22
CA ARG A 5 -7.74 1.63 3.54
C ARG A 5 -7.55 1.40 2.04
N LEU A 6 -6.76 2.24 1.36
CA LEU A 6 -6.48 2.08 -0.07
C LEU A 6 -5.93 0.69 -0.41
N TYR A 7 -5.06 0.15 0.44
CA TYR A 7 -4.55 -1.22 0.28
C TYR A 7 -5.66 -2.25 0.22
N LYS A 8 -6.54 -2.25 1.23
CA LYS A 8 -7.66 -3.20 1.32
C LYS A 8 -8.67 -3.00 0.20
N ASP A 9 -8.96 -1.76 -0.15
CA ASP A 9 -9.91 -1.44 -1.22
C ASP A 9 -9.37 -1.89 -2.58
N THR A 10 -8.10 -1.60 -2.89
CA THR A 10 -7.45 -2.04 -4.13
C THR A 10 -7.42 -3.57 -4.23
N GLN A 11 -7.10 -4.25 -3.12
CA GLN A 11 -7.11 -5.71 -3.04
C GLN A 11 -8.52 -6.29 -3.24
N TYR A 12 -9.53 -5.72 -2.57
CA TYR A 12 -10.93 -6.15 -2.67
C TYR A 12 -11.47 -5.97 -4.10
N ILE A 13 -11.20 -4.83 -4.71
CA ILE A 13 -11.62 -4.52 -6.09
C ILE A 13 -10.97 -5.48 -7.08
N ALA A 14 -9.73 -5.91 -6.86
CA ALA A 14 -9.06 -6.88 -7.73
C ALA A 14 -9.80 -8.22 -7.78
N GLY A 15 -10.20 -8.72 -6.62
CA GLY A 15 -11.03 -9.92 -6.51
C GLY A 15 -12.43 -9.73 -7.09
N LEU A 16 -13.09 -8.63 -6.74
CA LEU A 16 -14.47 -8.34 -7.17
C LEU A 16 -14.59 -8.17 -8.68
N LYS A 17 -13.70 -7.38 -9.30
CA LYS A 17 -13.71 -7.12 -10.75
C LYS A 17 -13.01 -8.23 -11.55
N SER A 18 -12.36 -9.20 -10.88
CA SER A 18 -11.51 -10.21 -11.52
C SER A 18 -10.48 -9.58 -12.47
N GLN A 19 -9.88 -8.47 -12.03
CA GLN A 19 -8.96 -7.66 -12.82
C GLN A 19 -7.78 -7.22 -11.97
N ASN A 20 -6.60 -7.14 -12.58
CA ASN A 20 -5.42 -6.68 -11.85
C ASN A 20 -5.59 -5.22 -11.41
N GLN A 21 -5.37 -4.97 -10.11
CA GLN A 21 -5.41 -3.64 -9.52
C GLN A 21 -4.04 -3.30 -8.98
N THR A 22 -3.59 -2.05 -9.15
CA THR A 22 -2.26 -1.64 -8.68
C THR A 22 -2.38 -0.48 -7.72
N LEU A 23 -1.80 -0.63 -6.52
CA LEU A 23 -1.55 0.45 -5.57
C LEU A 23 -0.08 0.85 -5.67
N LYS A 24 0.19 2.14 -5.82
CA LYS A 24 1.55 2.66 -5.93
C LYS A 24 1.72 3.92 -5.09
N SER A 25 2.95 4.15 -4.63
CA SER A 25 3.38 5.46 -4.19
C SER A 25 4.55 5.92 -5.05
N ILE A 26 4.43 7.13 -5.60
CA ILE A 26 5.44 7.75 -6.45
C ILE A 26 5.56 9.22 -6.02
N LYS A 27 6.75 9.64 -5.61
CA LYS A 27 7.06 11.05 -5.31
C LYS A 27 6.07 11.70 -4.32
N GLY A 28 5.67 10.97 -3.28
CA GLY A 28 4.76 11.49 -2.25
C GLY A 28 3.27 11.55 -2.68
N THR A 29 2.91 10.86 -3.74
CA THR A 29 1.51 10.60 -4.10
C THR A 29 1.21 9.12 -3.92
N LEU A 30 0.08 8.78 -3.30
CA LEU A 30 -0.43 7.42 -3.15
C LEU A 30 -1.65 7.26 -4.06
N SER A 31 -1.64 6.30 -4.97
CA SER A 31 -2.75 6.12 -5.91
C SER A 31 -3.03 4.66 -6.26
N ASN A 32 -4.29 4.38 -6.57
CA ASN A 32 -4.70 3.18 -7.28
C ASN A 32 -5.39 3.59 -8.61
N GLN A 33 -6.20 2.71 -9.19
CA GLN A 33 -6.90 3.00 -10.46
C GLN A 33 -8.09 3.95 -10.29
N ASP A 34 -8.67 4.04 -9.09
CA ASP A 34 -9.92 4.76 -8.81
C ASP A 34 -9.70 6.06 -8.01
N GLU A 35 -8.61 6.15 -7.25
CA GLU A 35 -8.33 7.25 -6.31
C GLU A 35 -6.85 7.65 -6.32
N GLU A 36 -6.60 8.95 -6.15
CA GLU A 36 -5.28 9.53 -5.91
C GLU A 36 -5.30 10.39 -4.64
N LEU A 37 -4.31 10.18 -3.78
CA LEU A 37 -4.14 10.86 -2.51
C LEU A 37 -2.75 11.47 -2.40
N LYS A 38 -2.70 12.77 -2.12
CA LYS A 38 -1.45 13.43 -1.77
C LYS A 38 -1.02 13.05 -0.36
N VAL A 39 0.22 12.63 -0.19
CA VAL A 39 0.79 12.38 1.14
C VAL A 39 0.89 13.72 1.88
N PRO A 40 0.40 13.81 3.13
CA PRO A 40 0.47 15.04 3.91
C PRO A 40 1.91 15.54 4.07
N GLU A 41 2.07 16.86 4.14
CA GLU A 41 3.38 17.47 4.34
C GLU A 41 4.06 16.95 5.62
N GLY A 42 5.35 16.68 5.53
CA GLY A 42 6.14 16.03 6.58
C GLY A 42 5.99 14.51 6.66
N VAL A 43 4.92 13.89 6.17
CA VAL A 43 4.86 12.42 6.12
C VAL A 43 5.75 11.91 4.98
N GLU A 44 6.63 10.98 5.29
CA GLU A 44 7.49 10.35 4.28
C GLU A 44 6.99 8.92 4.04
N ILE A 45 6.83 8.56 2.77
CA ILE A 45 6.53 7.21 2.31
C ILE A 45 7.51 6.85 1.21
N ASN A 46 8.04 5.63 1.22
CA ASN A 46 8.91 5.18 0.14
C ASN A 46 8.10 4.91 -1.13
N ASP A 47 8.76 5.06 -2.28
CA ASP A 47 8.15 4.67 -3.55
C ASP A 47 7.95 3.15 -3.61
N PHE A 48 6.80 2.71 -4.10
CA PHE A 48 6.45 1.31 -4.25
C PHE A 48 5.39 1.10 -5.33
N SER A 49 5.24 -0.13 -5.80
CA SER A 49 4.16 -0.55 -6.70
C SER A 49 3.76 -1.98 -6.42
N ILE A 50 2.49 -2.19 -6.08
CA ILE A 50 1.91 -3.47 -5.68
C ILE A 50 0.74 -3.75 -6.61
N THR A 51 0.89 -4.76 -7.45
CA THR A 51 -0.20 -5.28 -8.26
C THR A 51 -0.84 -6.47 -7.55
N PHE A 52 -2.14 -6.38 -7.32
CA PHE A 52 -2.99 -7.48 -6.89
C PHE A 52 -3.58 -8.16 -8.11
N ASP A 53 -3.56 -9.49 -8.11
CA ASP A 53 -4.21 -10.31 -9.12
C ASP A 53 -5.70 -10.51 -8.82
N GLN A 54 -6.38 -11.21 -9.72
CA GLN A 54 -7.80 -11.59 -9.60
C GLN A 54 -8.13 -12.47 -8.38
N ASN A 55 -7.13 -13.07 -7.72
CA ASN A 55 -7.29 -13.82 -6.47
C ASN A 55 -6.98 -12.95 -5.23
N ALA A 56 -6.87 -11.63 -5.42
CA ALA A 56 -6.47 -10.67 -4.39
C ALA A 56 -5.06 -10.95 -3.79
N GLY A 57 -4.24 -11.73 -4.50
CA GLY A 57 -2.85 -12.03 -4.14
C GLY A 57 -1.88 -11.02 -4.76
N ASN A 58 -0.68 -10.90 -4.20
CA ASN A 58 0.39 -10.07 -4.77
C ASN A 58 1.67 -10.90 -4.93
N SER A 59 2.46 -10.66 -5.99
CA SER A 59 3.68 -11.43 -6.29
C SER A 59 4.97 -10.83 -5.70
N SER A 60 4.86 -9.95 -4.70
CA SER A 60 5.99 -9.12 -4.22
C SER A 60 6.27 -9.29 -2.71
N LEU A 61 7.56 -9.30 -2.34
CA LEU A 61 8.04 -9.21 -0.95
C LEU A 61 8.38 -7.77 -0.53
N GLN A 62 7.84 -6.77 -1.24
CA GLN A 62 8.13 -5.37 -0.94
C GLN A 62 7.85 -5.03 0.53
N LYS A 63 8.74 -4.19 1.07
CA LYS A 63 8.57 -3.53 2.36
C LYS A 63 8.16 -2.08 2.11
N ILE A 64 7.11 -1.64 2.80
CA ILE A 64 6.61 -0.27 2.73
C ILE A 64 6.90 0.37 4.08
N THR A 65 7.45 1.58 4.07
CA THR A 65 7.82 2.35 5.25
C THR A 65 7.15 3.71 5.19
N ILE A 66 6.39 4.04 6.23
CA ILE A 66 5.77 5.34 6.42
C ILE A 66 6.36 5.96 7.69
N TYR A 67 7.05 7.08 7.56
CA TYR A 67 7.55 7.86 8.69
C TYR A 67 6.58 9.01 9.01
N LEU A 68 6.23 9.13 10.28
CA LEU A 68 5.33 10.15 10.82
C LEU A 68 6.13 11.07 11.77
N PRO A 69 6.71 12.19 11.29
CA PRO A 69 7.62 13.01 12.11
C PRO A 69 6.93 13.61 13.34
N TYR A 70 5.65 13.99 13.22
CA TYR A 70 4.87 14.52 14.33
C TYR A 70 4.76 13.54 15.52
N GLN A 71 4.92 12.24 15.25
CA GLN A 71 4.91 11.19 16.27
C GLN A 71 6.28 10.57 16.51
N LYS A 72 7.30 10.95 15.72
CA LYS A 72 8.63 10.31 15.66
C LYS A 72 8.53 8.79 15.56
N LYS A 73 7.62 8.30 14.70
CA LYS A 73 7.34 6.86 14.53
C LYS A 73 7.50 6.44 13.07
N THR A 74 7.99 5.23 12.89
CA THR A 74 8.04 4.57 11.58
C THR A 74 7.12 3.35 11.60
N ILE A 75 6.24 3.28 10.60
CA ILE A 75 5.35 2.15 10.38
C ILE A 75 5.89 1.37 9.18
N SER A 76 6.19 0.09 9.39
CA SER A 76 6.65 -0.83 8.35
C SER A 76 5.60 -1.88 8.04
N TYR A 77 5.34 -2.11 6.76
CA TYR A 77 4.50 -3.18 6.25
C TYR A 77 5.35 -4.13 5.41
N GLN A 78 5.45 -5.39 5.84
CA GLN A 78 6.16 -6.44 5.12
C GLN A 78 5.16 -7.34 4.40
N LEU A 79 5.14 -7.29 3.06
CA LEU A 79 4.23 -8.09 2.24
C LEU A 79 4.60 -9.58 2.28
N GLN A 80 3.58 -10.42 2.15
CA GLN A 80 3.68 -11.87 2.03
C GLN A 80 3.25 -12.30 0.62
N ILE A 81 4.18 -12.92 -0.12
CA ILE A 81 3.93 -13.42 -1.50
C ILE A 81 2.65 -14.25 -1.54
N GLY A 82 1.88 -14.05 -2.62
CA GLY A 82 0.73 -14.86 -3.02
C GLY A 82 -0.55 -14.57 -2.26
N SER A 83 -0.47 -13.93 -1.09
CA SER A 83 -1.63 -13.76 -0.21
C SER A 83 -2.23 -12.36 -0.20
N GLY A 84 -1.48 -11.34 -0.64
CA GLY A 84 -1.88 -9.95 -0.44
C GLY A 84 -1.94 -9.56 1.04
N LYS A 85 -1.35 -10.35 1.94
CA LYS A 85 -1.26 -10.03 3.37
C LYS A 85 0.03 -9.30 3.68
N TYR A 86 0.05 -8.59 4.79
CA TYR A 86 1.25 -7.96 5.32
C TYR A 86 1.38 -8.14 6.82
N LYS A 87 2.62 -8.07 7.31
CA LYS A 87 2.92 -7.88 8.72
C LYS A 87 3.20 -6.40 8.98
N LYS A 88 2.51 -5.81 9.96
CA LYS A 88 2.69 -4.43 10.39
C LYS A 88 3.61 -4.36 11.61
N LYS A 89 4.59 -3.46 11.60
CA LYS A 89 5.44 -3.12 12.76
C LYS A 89 5.46 -1.60 12.94
N ILE A 90 5.42 -1.15 14.19
CA ILE A 90 5.58 0.25 14.57
C ILE A 90 6.85 0.32 15.42
N SER A 91 7.74 1.26 15.10
CA SER A 91 8.98 1.54 15.83
C SER A 91 9.12 3.02 16.10
#